data_AF-A0AAN8IQS6-F1
#
_entry.id   AF-A0AAN8IQS6-F1
#
_cell.length_a   1.000
_cell.length_b   1.000
_cell.length_c   1.000
_cell.angle_alpha   90.00
_cell.angle_beta   90.00
_cell.angle_gamma   90.00
#
_symmetry.space_group_name_H-M   'P 1'
#
loop_
_entity.id
_entity.type
_entity.pdbx_description
1 polymer ?
#
loop_
_entity_poly.entity_id
_entity_poly.type
_entity_poly.pdbx_seq_one_letter_code
_entity_poly.pdbx_strand_id
1 'polypeptide(L)'
;MATWCAEHLRDVEGWRASGLPLTTSSNECAKLFDGAIRQFVSWTDCAQLEGLDKTLEAMQAADDNAVLPRAFALGIQAIGTGTGARTNAEFRKQLEQLQIDAAQKGNKREQKHAKAVLQFAEGKQSAAALTWEDILKDYPTDLIAIKFAHDTYFYLGDSKNIRDSVKAVLPKHKGTEPCYSFLHGMLAFGLEECEQYAEAEKEALKGLELNRFDCWSTHALAHVLEMQGRFDEGIAFTENTVEDWKAGWMLAAHNYWHNALYYIEKGVTEVPLEIYDKEIIPRARKSGAMLDIVDAASMLWRLELEGVAVGNRGEKSTKTFLLMRVFRLYAAETDITALRLW
;
A
#
# COMPACT_ATOMS: atom_id res chain seq x y z
N MET A 1 17.17 -2.92 -3.73
CA MET A 1 16.39 -2.03 -4.62
C MET A 1 15.80 -2.88 -5.73
N ALA A 2 14.53 -2.69 -6.06
CA ALA A 2 13.77 -3.54 -6.98
C ALA A 2 14.14 -3.28 -8.45
N THR A 3 15.31 -3.75 -8.89
CA THR A 3 15.77 -3.56 -10.29
C THR A 3 14.82 -4.20 -11.31
N TRP A 4 14.12 -5.27 -10.93
CA TRP A 4 13.11 -5.93 -11.74
C TRP A 4 11.97 -5.00 -12.19
N CYS A 5 11.70 -3.91 -11.46
CA CYS A 5 10.69 -2.93 -11.86
C CYS A 5 11.00 -2.27 -13.20
N ALA A 6 12.28 -2.20 -13.61
CA ALA A 6 12.71 -1.61 -14.88
C ALA A 6 12.92 -2.64 -16.00
N GLU A 7 12.79 -3.94 -15.70
CA GLU A 7 13.07 -5.00 -16.66
C GLU A 7 11.85 -5.28 -17.55
N HIS A 8 12.07 -5.41 -18.85
CA HIS A 8 11.03 -5.76 -19.83
C HIS A 8 9.76 -4.91 -19.70
N LEU A 9 9.93 -3.59 -19.55
CA LEU A 9 8.83 -2.62 -19.49
C LEU A 9 8.00 -2.68 -20.79
N ARG A 10 6.67 -2.74 -20.63
CA ARG A 10 5.73 -2.77 -21.75
C ARG A 10 5.70 -1.42 -22.44
N ASP A 11 5.96 -1.43 -23.73
CA ASP A 11 5.64 -0.30 -24.62
C ASP A 11 4.17 -0.35 -25.04
N VAL A 12 3.73 0.54 -25.94
CA VAL A 12 2.32 0.62 -26.36
C VAL A 12 1.83 -0.72 -26.95
N GLU A 13 2.67 -1.42 -27.72
CA GLU A 13 2.29 -2.71 -28.29
C GLU A 13 2.28 -3.81 -27.24
N GLY A 14 3.23 -3.80 -26.30
CA GLY A 14 3.24 -4.71 -25.15
C GLY A 14 1.97 -4.61 -24.30
N TRP A 15 1.51 -3.38 -24.02
CA TRP A 15 0.25 -3.14 -23.32
C TRP A 15 -0.95 -3.69 -24.10
N ARG A 16 -1.01 -3.44 -25.41
CA ARG A 16 -2.06 -3.99 -26.29
C ARG A 16 -2.05 -5.52 -26.32
N ALA A 17 -0.87 -6.14 -26.48
CA ALA A 17 -0.70 -7.59 -26.48
C ALA A 17 -1.11 -8.23 -25.15
N SER A 18 -0.97 -7.50 -24.03
CA SER A 18 -1.46 -7.93 -22.71
C SER A 18 -2.98 -7.79 -22.51
N GLY A 19 -3.73 -7.33 -23.52
CA GLY A 19 -5.18 -7.09 -23.42
C GLY A 19 -5.55 -5.79 -22.70
N LEU A 20 -4.57 -4.91 -22.46
CA LEU A 20 -4.68 -3.69 -21.66
C LEU A 20 -4.27 -2.46 -22.51
N PRO A 21 -4.93 -2.16 -23.64
CA PRO A 21 -4.50 -1.13 -24.57
C PRO A 21 -4.54 0.28 -23.95
N LEU A 22 -3.50 1.07 -24.22
CA LEU A 22 -3.41 2.48 -23.86
C LEU A 22 -3.73 3.36 -25.08
N THR A 23 -4.26 4.57 -24.84
CA THR A 23 -4.50 5.56 -25.89
C THR A 23 -3.29 6.43 -26.23
N THR A 24 -2.29 6.52 -25.34
CA THR A 24 -1.02 7.19 -25.66
C THR A 24 -0.30 6.48 -26.81
N SER A 25 0.34 7.27 -27.67
CA SER A 25 1.27 6.78 -28.70
C SER A 25 2.74 6.85 -28.26
N SER A 26 3.02 7.34 -27.04
CA SER A 26 4.38 7.48 -26.51
C SER A 26 4.83 6.17 -25.88
N ASN A 27 5.76 5.47 -26.56
CA ASN A 27 6.38 4.27 -26.01
C ASN A 27 7.15 4.54 -24.71
N GLU A 28 7.73 5.72 -24.58
CA GLU A 28 8.44 6.12 -23.36
C GLU A 28 7.47 6.28 -22.19
N CYS A 29 6.37 7.01 -22.40
CA CYS A 29 5.33 7.16 -21.37
C CYS A 29 4.75 5.79 -20.97
N ALA A 30 4.46 4.91 -21.94
CA ALA A 30 3.92 3.58 -21.67
C ALA A 30 4.86 2.69 -20.82
N LYS A 31 6.18 2.78 -21.07
CA LYS A 31 7.19 2.04 -20.30
C LYS A 31 7.34 2.60 -18.89
N LEU A 32 7.49 3.91 -18.75
CA LEU A 32 7.61 4.56 -17.45
C LEU A 32 6.35 4.33 -16.60
N PHE A 33 5.18 4.33 -17.23
CA PHE A 33 3.93 3.98 -16.59
C PHE A 33 3.90 2.55 -16.05
N ASP A 34 4.37 1.57 -16.84
CA ASP A 34 4.51 0.19 -16.37
C ASP A 34 5.48 0.09 -15.19
N GLY A 35 6.62 0.78 -15.25
CA GLY A 35 7.59 0.84 -14.15
C GLY A 35 7.03 1.52 -12.88
N ALA A 36 6.21 2.57 -13.04
CA ALA A 36 5.57 3.26 -11.93
C ALA A 36 4.52 2.37 -11.23
N ILE A 37 3.71 1.61 -12.00
CA ILE A 37 2.77 0.64 -11.43
C ILE A 37 3.51 -0.42 -10.63
N ARG A 38 4.61 -0.96 -11.16
CA ARG A 38 5.39 -2.00 -10.46
C ARG A 38 5.93 -1.49 -9.13
N GLN A 39 6.54 -0.31 -9.11
CA GLN A 39 7.03 0.33 -7.88
C GLN A 39 5.91 0.63 -6.88
N PHE A 40 4.75 1.07 -7.36
CA PHE A 40 3.58 1.34 -6.53
C PHE A 40 2.94 0.07 -5.97
N VAL A 41 2.83 -1.00 -6.74
CA VAL A 41 2.26 -2.27 -6.26
C VAL A 41 3.20 -2.96 -5.29
N SER A 42 4.51 -2.91 -5.56
CA SER A 42 5.53 -3.54 -4.71
C SER A 42 6.00 -2.68 -3.54
N TRP A 43 5.55 -1.43 -3.47
CA TRP A 43 6.03 -0.39 -2.55
C TRP A 43 7.55 -0.36 -2.39
N THR A 44 8.24 -0.47 -3.51
CA THR A 44 9.70 -0.53 -3.55
C THR A 44 10.19 0.39 -4.65
N ASP A 45 11.18 1.22 -4.33
CA ASP A 45 11.82 2.06 -5.32
C ASP A 45 12.77 1.25 -6.21
N CYS A 46 12.75 1.61 -7.49
CA CYS A 46 13.68 1.11 -8.48
C CYS A 46 14.83 2.11 -8.67
N ALA A 47 16.06 1.69 -8.40
CA ALA A 47 17.25 2.52 -8.58
C ALA A 47 17.40 3.02 -10.03
N GLN A 48 17.06 2.18 -11.02
CA GLN A 48 17.19 2.51 -12.44
C GLN A 48 16.15 3.53 -12.91
N LEU A 49 15.02 3.64 -12.20
CA LEU A 49 13.97 4.61 -12.48
C LEU A 49 14.02 5.80 -11.49
N GLU A 50 15.06 5.87 -10.66
CA GLU A 50 15.28 6.91 -9.64
C GLU A 50 14.13 7.03 -8.61
N GLY A 51 13.42 5.93 -8.38
CA GLY A 51 12.27 5.86 -7.47
C GLY A 51 10.94 6.30 -8.10
N LEU A 52 9.84 6.06 -7.38
CA LEU A 52 8.49 6.28 -7.90
C LEU A 52 8.26 7.75 -8.31
N ASP A 53 8.68 8.71 -7.49
CA ASP A 53 8.46 10.14 -7.75
C ASP A 53 9.12 10.59 -9.07
N LYS A 54 10.39 10.21 -9.29
CA LYS A 54 11.10 10.54 -10.53
C LYS A 54 10.54 9.80 -11.74
N THR A 55 10.06 8.58 -11.54
CA THR A 55 9.35 7.85 -12.59
C THR A 55 8.07 8.58 -13.01
N LEU A 56 7.28 9.09 -12.05
CA LEU A 56 6.06 9.84 -12.33
C LEU A 56 6.35 11.18 -13.02
N GLU A 57 7.38 11.91 -12.59
CA GLU A 57 7.84 13.15 -13.25
C GLU A 57 8.22 12.89 -14.72
N ALA A 58 9.06 11.88 -14.98
CA ALA A 58 9.50 11.52 -16.33
C ALA A 58 8.34 11.01 -17.20
N MET A 59 7.43 10.21 -16.62
CA MET A 59 6.24 9.69 -17.29
C MET A 59 5.34 10.84 -17.80
N GLN A 60 5.11 11.84 -16.95
CA GLN A 60 4.33 13.03 -17.29
C GLN A 60 5.04 13.90 -18.35
N ALA A 61 6.36 14.02 -18.28
CA ALA A 61 7.15 14.75 -19.28
C ALA A 61 7.15 14.06 -20.66
N ALA A 62 7.07 12.73 -20.68
CA ALA A 62 7.07 11.93 -21.92
C ALA A 62 5.75 11.99 -22.70
N ASP A 63 4.62 12.19 -22.01
CA ASP A 63 3.31 12.48 -22.62
C ASP A 63 2.36 13.05 -21.56
N ASP A 64 2.24 14.37 -21.51
CA ASP A 64 1.36 15.10 -20.59
C ASP A 64 -0.14 15.00 -20.95
N ASN A 65 -0.43 14.32 -22.06
CA ASN A 65 -1.75 14.11 -22.59
C ASN A 65 -2.23 12.66 -22.42
N ALA A 66 -1.41 11.75 -21.90
CA ALA A 66 -1.77 10.36 -21.68
C ALA A 66 -2.82 10.23 -20.56
N VAL A 67 -4.02 9.76 -20.91
CA VAL A 67 -5.18 9.73 -19.99
C VAL A 67 -4.94 8.83 -18.78
N LEU A 68 -4.56 7.57 -19.00
CA LEU A 68 -4.40 6.61 -17.91
C LEU A 68 -3.18 6.89 -17.01
N PRO A 69 -1.99 7.22 -17.55
CA PRO A 69 -0.85 7.67 -16.74
C PRO A 69 -1.20 8.87 -15.84
N ARG A 70 -1.95 9.85 -16.35
CA ARG A 70 -2.43 10.98 -15.55
C ARG A 70 -3.45 10.57 -14.49
N ALA A 71 -4.40 9.71 -14.84
CA ALA A 71 -5.36 9.17 -13.88
C ALA A 71 -4.65 8.44 -12.73
N PHE A 72 -3.61 7.66 -13.05
CA PHE A 72 -2.80 6.97 -12.05
C PHE A 72 -2.03 7.93 -11.14
N ALA A 73 -1.33 8.93 -11.70
CA ALA A 73 -0.59 9.91 -10.91
C ALA A 73 -1.51 10.71 -9.96
N LEU A 74 -2.65 11.19 -10.46
CA LEU A 74 -3.65 11.88 -9.64
C LEU A 74 -4.32 10.93 -8.62
N GLY A 75 -4.48 9.66 -8.98
CA GLY A 75 -4.99 8.60 -8.10
C GLY A 75 -4.07 8.34 -6.90
N ILE A 76 -2.75 8.22 -7.13
CA ILE A 76 -1.77 8.09 -6.04
C ILE A 76 -1.84 9.31 -5.11
N GLN A 77 -1.92 10.52 -5.66
CA GLN A 77 -2.03 11.73 -4.85
C GLN A 77 -3.31 11.76 -4.01
N ALA A 78 -4.44 11.29 -4.56
CA ALA A 78 -5.71 11.20 -3.84
C ALA A 78 -5.65 10.14 -2.72
N ILE A 79 -5.19 8.93 -3.05
CA ILE A 79 -5.11 7.78 -2.13
C ILE A 79 -4.10 8.03 -1.02
N GLY A 80 -3.04 8.80 -1.27
CA GLY A 80 -2.10 9.23 -0.23
C GLY A 80 -2.70 10.11 0.86
N THR A 81 -3.95 10.57 0.73
CA THR A 81 -4.75 11.37 1.70
C THR A 81 -4.17 12.71 2.14
N GLY A 82 -2.94 13.05 1.74
CA GLY A 82 -2.33 14.34 2.04
C GLY A 82 -2.87 15.51 1.20
N THR A 83 -3.68 15.24 0.17
CA THR A 83 -4.31 16.26 -0.69
C THR A 83 -5.73 15.81 -1.04
N GLY A 84 -6.68 16.75 -1.05
CA GLY A 84 -8.07 16.47 -1.43
C GLY A 84 -8.65 17.54 -2.35
N ALA A 85 -9.59 17.16 -3.24
CA ALA A 85 -10.20 18.10 -4.18
C ALA A 85 -11.02 19.22 -3.50
N ARG A 86 -11.40 19.03 -2.23
CA ARG A 86 -12.11 20.05 -1.44
C ARG A 86 -11.18 21.12 -0.89
N THR A 87 -9.91 20.80 -0.66
CA THR A 87 -8.93 21.67 0.01
C THR A 87 -7.85 22.20 -0.94
N ASN A 88 -7.70 21.62 -2.14
CA ASN A 88 -6.72 22.03 -3.13
C ASN A 88 -7.41 22.30 -4.49
N ALA A 89 -7.51 23.59 -4.85
CA ALA A 89 -8.17 24.04 -6.07
C ALA A 89 -7.43 23.62 -7.35
N GLU A 90 -6.09 23.58 -7.33
CA GLU A 90 -5.29 23.16 -8.48
C GLU A 90 -5.48 21.67 -8.74
N PHE A 91 -5.42 20.86 -7.68
CA PHE A 91 -5.68 19.43 -7.78
C PHE A 91 -7.08 19.14 -8.34
N ARG A 92 -8.10 19.86 -7.85
CA ARG A 92 -9.46 19.77 -8.38
C ARG A 92 -9.53 20.11 -9.88
N LYS A 93 -8.87 21.18 -10.31
CA LYS A 93 -8.82 21.58 -11.73
C LYS A 93 -8.17 20.50 -12.61
N GLN A 94 -7.10 19.86 -12.12
CA GLN A 94 -6.43 18.77 -12.83
C GLN A 94 -7.34 17.55 -13.01
N LEU A 95 -8.14 17.20 -11.99
CA LEU A 95 -9.14 16.14 -12.05
C LEU A 95 -10.27 16.45 -13.03
N GLU A 96 -10.78 17.68 -13.02
CA GLU A 96 -11.82 18.15 -13.95
C GLU A 96 -11.30 18.12 -15.40
N GLN A 97 -10.07 18.59 -15.64
CA GLN A 97 -9.45 18.52 -16.95
C GLN A 97 -9.24 17.07 -17.41
N LEU A 98 -8.83 16.17 -16.50
CA LEU A 98 -8.71 14.74 -16.80
C LEU A 98 -10.04 14.14 -17.27
N GLN A 99 -11.19 14.54 -16.71
CA GLN A 99 -12.49 14.04 -17.19
C GLN A 99 -12.77 14.47 -18.63
N ILE A 100 -12.50 15.74 -18.95
CA ILE A 100 -12.71 16.30 -20.30
C ILE A 100 -11.83 15.56 -21.30
N ASP A 101 -10.55 15.41 -20.98
CA ASP A 101 -9.58 14.72 -21.81
C ASP A 101 -9.95 13.25 -22.01
N ALA A 102 -10.34 12.56 -20.93
CA ALA A 102 -10.76 11.15 -21.00
C ALA A 102 -11.99 10.96 -21.89
N ALA A 103 -12.96 11.89 -21.84
CA ALA A 103 -14.14 11.83 -22.71
C ALA A 103 -13.81 12.06 -24.20
N GLN A 104 -12.80 12.88 -24.50
CA GLN A 104 -12.41 13.21 -25.88
C GLN A 104 -11.51 12.16 -26.53
N LYS A 105 -10.52 11.62 -25.79
CA LYS A 105 -9.48 10.74 -26.34
C LYS A 105 -9.29 9.42 -25.60
N GLY A 106 -9.84 9.28 -24.39
CA GLY A 106 -9.67 8.07 -23.58
C GLY A 106 -10.50 6.91 -24.09
N ASN A 107 -9.99 5.68 -23.98
CA ASN A 107 -10.80 4.49 -24.22
C ASN A 107 -11.72 4.19 -23.01
N LYS A 108 -12.66 3.25 -23.16
CA LYS A 108 -13.65 2.96 -22.10
C LYS A 108 -13.03 2.65 -20.73
N ARG A 109 -11.91 1.92 -20.70
CA ARG A 109 -11.20 1.56 -19.46
C ARG A 109 -10.58 2.80 -18.82
N GLU A 110 -9.91 3.63 -19.61
CA GLU A 110 -9.27 4.86 -19.13
C GLU A 110 -10.30 5.87 -18.62
N GLN A 111 -11.46 5.98 -19.29
CA GLN A 111 -12.58 6.79 -18.82
C GLN A 111 -13.10 6.32 -17.45
N LYS A 112 -13.19 4.99 -17.22
CA LYS A 112 -13.58 4.45 -15.92
C LYS A 112 -12.54 4.78 -14.84
N HIS A 113 -11.23 4.66 -15.12
CA HIS A 113 -10.19 5.08 -14.15
C HIS A 113 -10.26 6.57 -13.83
N ALA A 114 -10.38 7.43 -14.84
CA ALA A 114 -10.52 8.87 -14.64
C ALA A 114 -11.73 9.17 -13.75
N LYS A 115 -12.88 8.53 -14.00
CA LYS A 115 -14.08 8.67 -13.18
C LYS A 115 -13.86 8.22 -11.73
N ALA A 116 -13.26 7.06 -11.53
CA ALA A 116 -13.02 6.50 -10.20
C ALA A 116 -12.10 7.39 -9.35
N VAL A 117 -11.03 7.93 -9.96
CA VAL A 117 -10.10 8.84 -9.28
C VAL A 117 -10.80 10.13 -8.85
N LEU A 118 -11.65 10.71 -9.70
CA LEU A 118 -12.47 11.87 -9.32
C LEU A 118 -13.42 11.53 -8.15
N GLN A 119 -14.13 10.40 -8.23
CA GLN A 119 -15.03 9.97 -7.15
C GLN A 119 -14.28 9.84 -5.83
N PHE A 120 -13.10 9.21 -5.83
CA PHE A 120 -12.28 9.08 -4.63
C PHE A 120 -11.89 10.46 -4.08
N ALA A 121 -11.35 11.34 -4.94
CA ALA A 121 -10.90 12.67 -4.56
C ALA A 121 -12.02 13.58 -4.00
N GLU A 122 -13.27 13.34 -4.40
CA GLU A 122 -14.46 14.02 -3.87
C GLU A 122 -14.98 13.43 -2.55
N GLY A 123 -14.37 12.35 -2.05
CA GLY A 123 -14.78 11.61 -0.86
C GLY A 123 -15.87 10.57 -1.12
N LYS A 124 -16.13 10.19 -2.38
CA LYS A 124 -17.08 9.13 -2.77
C LYS A 124 -16.34 7.80 -2.92
N GLN A 125 -15.57 7.42 -1.89
CA GLN A 125 -14.62 6.30 -1.92
C GLN A 125 -15.30 4.97 -2.28
N SER A 126 -16.45 4.64 -1.68
CA SER A 126 -17.17 3.39 -2.02
C SER A 126 -17.61 3.35 -3.49
N ALA A 127 -17.99 4.49 -4.08
CA ALA A 127 -18.34 4.56 -5.50
C ALA A 127 -17.12 4.43 -6.42
N ALA A 128 -15.97 4.92 -5.97
CA ALA A 128 -14.70 4.74 -6.67
C ALA A 128 -14.29 3.27 -6.70
N ALA A 129 -14.33 2.58 -5.55
CA ALA A 129 -14.08 1.14 -5.44
C ALA A 129 -14.95 0.33 -6.40
N LEU A 130 -16.27 0.56 -6.40
CA LEU A 130 -17.19 -0.10 -7.31
C LEU A 130 -16.91 0.19 -8.80
N THR A 131 -16.36 1.37 -9.11
CA THR A 131 -15.98 1.71 -10.49
C THR A 131 -14.71 0.98 -10.92
N TRP A 132 -13.73 0.79 -10.03
CA TRP A 132 -12.57 -0.06 -10.27
C TRP A 132 -12.96 -1.54 -10.37
N GLU A 133 -13.86 -2.04 -9.52
CA GLU A 133 -14.45 -3.39 -9.65
C GLU A 133 -15.12 -3.60 -11.01
N ASP A 134 -15.82 -2.58 -11.52
CA ASP A 134 -16.44 -2.65 -12.84
C ASP A 134 -15.43 -2.69 -14.00
N ILE A 135 -14.19 -2.23 -13.78
CA ILE A 135 -13.08 -2.45 -14.72
C ILE A 135 -12.63 -3.90 -14.67
N LEU A 136 -12.50 -4.48 -13.47
CA LEU A 136 -12.00 -5.85 -13.26
C LEU A 136 -12.90 -6.95 -13.83
N LYS A 137 -14.19 -6.64 -14.09
CA LYS A 137 -15.09 -7.54 -14.83
C LYS A 137 -14.60 -7.80 -16.26
N ASP A 138 -14.15 -6.75 -16.94
CA ASP A 138 -13.69 -6.81 -18.33
C ASP A 138 -12.16 -7.02 -18.43
N TYR A 139 -11.41 -6.47 -17.45
CA TYR A 139 -9.95 -6.44 -17.40
C TYR A 139 -9.43 -6.98 -16.06
N PRO A 140 -9.53 -8.28 -15.81
CA PRO A 140 -9.18 -8.85 -14.49
C PRO A 140 -7.69 -8.76 -14.15
N THR A 141 -6.83 -8.45 -15.13
CA THR A 141 -5.39 -8.26 -14.96
C THR A 141 -4.98 -6.79 -14.84
N ASP A 142 -5.93 -5.86 -14.74
CA ASP A 142 -5.64 -4.44 -14.56
C ASP A 142 -5.17 -4.16 -13.12
N LEU A 143 -3.86 -4.15 -12.92
CA LEU A 143 -3.22 -3.95 -11.61
C LEU A 143 -3.60 -2.63 -10.93
N ILE A 144 -3.92 -1.58 -11.70
CA ILE A 144 -4.31 -0.29 -11.11
C ILE A 144 -5.69 -0.42 -10.49
N ALA A 145 -6.63 -1.03 -11.21
CA ALA A 145 -7.97 -1.26 -10.70
C ALA A 145 -7.93 -2.18 -9.47
N ILE A 146 -7.14 -3.26 -9.50
CA ILE A 146 -6.96 -4.14 -8.34
C ILE A 146 -6.43 -3.35 -7.14
N LYS A 147 -5.29 -2.67 -7.32
CA LYS A 147 -4.59 -2.00 -6.22
C LYS A 147 -5.40 -0.84 -5.65
N PHE A 148 -6.01 -0.01 -6.50
CA PHE A 148 -6.81 1.12 -6.02
C PHE A 148 -8.12 0.67 -5.37
N ALA A 149 -8.78 -0.39 -5.87
CA ALA A 149 -9.93 -0.96 -5.18
C ALA A 149 -9.54 -1.50 -3.81
N HIS A 150 -8.48 -2.32 -3.75
CA HIS A 150 -7.95 -2.90 -2.52
C HIS A 150 -7.59 -1.83 -1.47
N ASP A 151 -6.81 -0.81 -1.84
CA ASP A 151 -6.44 0.28 -0.93
C ASP A 151 -7.66 1.10 -0.47
N THR A 152 -8.67 1.25 -1.35
CA THR A 152 -9.91 1.92 -0.97
C THR A 152 -10.71 1.10 0.04
N TYR A 153 -10.80 -0.22 -0.13
CA TYR A 153 -11.47 -1.09 0.84
C TYR A 153 -10.75 -1.10 2.19
N PHE A 154 -9.42 -1.05 2.20
CA PHE A 154 -8.62 -0.86 3.40
C PHE A 154 -9.02 0.44 4.13
N TYR A 155 -9.06 1.58 3.44
CA TYR A 155 -9.48 2.85 4.08
C TYR A 155 -10.94 2.86 4.55
N LEU A 156 -11.81 2.04 3.95
CA LEU A 156 -13.21 1.90 4.36
C LEU A 156 -13.40 0.88 5.50
N GLY A 157 -12.37 0.13 5.89
CA GLY A 157 -12.49 -0.98 6.83
C GLY A 157 -13.37 -2.12 6.31
N ASP A 158 -13.44 -2.31 4.99
CA ASP A 158 -14.27 -3.33 4.35
C ASP A 158 -13.48 -4.62 4.11
N SER A 159 -13.12 -5.31 5.19
CA SER A 159 -12.29 -6.52 5.18
C SER A 159 -12.79 -7.60 4.21
N LYS A 160 -14.11 -7.71 4.04
CA LYS A 160 -14.71 -8.67 3.10
C LYS A 160 -14.32 -8.35 1.66
N ASN A 161 -14.41 -7.09 1.25
CA ASN A 161 -14.07 -6.70 -0.11
C ASN A 161 -12.55 -6.58 -0.34
N ILE A 162 -11.74 -6.31 0.68
CA ILE A 162 -10.27 -6.49 0.61
C ILE A 162 -9.96 -7.91 0.11
N ARG A 163 -10.58 -8.93 0.73
CA ARG A 163 -10.43 -10.34 0.35
C ARG A 163 -11.08 -10.67 -0.99
N ASP A 164 -12.38 -10.39 -1.12
CA ASP A 164 -13.22 -10.93 -2.19
C ASP A 164 -12.88 -10.34 -3.55
N SER A 165 -12.46 -9.07 -3.60
CA SER A 165 -11.99 -8.40 -4.83
C SER A 165 -10.80 -9.15 -5.44
N VAL A 166 -9.74 -9.37 -4.64
CA VAL A 166 -8.52 -10.05 -5.11
C VAL A 166 -8.81 -11.52 -5.42
N LYS A 167 -9.58 -12.20 -4.56
CA LYS A 167 -9.99 -13.59 -4.77
C LYS A 167 -10.76 -13.80 -6.06
N ALA A 168 -11.58 -12.82 -6.49
CA ALA A 168 -12.36 -12.91 -7.72
C ALA A 168 -11.51 -12.78 -8.99
N VAL A 169 -10.38 -12.08 -8.93
CA VAL A 169 -9.51 -11.87 -10.09
C VAL A 169 -8.34 -12.84 -10.14
N LEU A 170 -7.78 -13.27 -9.01
CA LEU A 170 -6.57 -14.10 -8.96
C LEU A 170 -6.62 -15.34 -9.89
N PRO A 171 -7.72 -16.13 -9.95
CA PRO A 171 -7.80 -17.29 -10.85
C PRO A 171 -7.81 -16.95 -12.34
N LYS A 172 -7.98 -15.68 -12.71
CA LYS A 172 -8.01 -15.19 -14.09
C LYS A 172 -6.62 -14.76 -14.59
N HIS A 173 -5.62 -14.73 -13.73
CA HIS A 173 -4.23 -14.44 -14.08
C HIS A 173 -3.51 -15.71 -14.52
N LYS A 174 -2.51 -15.58 -15.40
CA LYS A 174 -1.70 -16.70 -15.90
C LYS A 174 -0.56 -17.06 -14.94
N GLY A 175 -0.25 -16.19 -13.99
CA GLY A 175 0.85 -16.36 -13.04
C GLY A 175 2.19 -15.85 -13.55
N THR A 176 2.22 -15.26 -14.75
CA THR A 176 3.43 -14.69 -15.39
C THR A 176 3.37 -13.18 -15.50
N GLU A 177 2.23 -12.58 -15.18
CA GLU A 177 2.03 -11.15 -15.17
C GLU A 177 2.96 -10.47 -14.16
N PRO A 178 3.45 -9.24 -14.44
CA PRO A 178 4.17 -8.46 -13.45
C PRO A 178 3.39 -8.35 -12.15
N CYS A 179 4.08 -8.35 -11.02
CA CYS A 179 3.50 -8.25 -9.69
C CYS A 179 2.54 -9.38 -9.28
N TYR A 180 2.51 -10.52 -9.98
CA TYR A 180 1.60 -11.62 -9.64
C TYR A 180 1.77 -12.13 -8.18
N SER A 181 3.01 -12.17 -7.66
CA SER A 181 3.26 -12.53 -6.25
C SER A 181 2.50 -11.62 -5.27
N PHE A 182 2.42 -10.33 -5.56
CA PHE A 182 1.81 -9.34 -4.67
C PHE A 182 0.29 -9.51 -4.59
N LEU A 183 -0.35 -10.17 -5.56
CA LEU A 183 -1.76 -10.54 -5.47
C LEU A 183 -2.00 -11.62 -4.41
N HIS A 184 -1.07 -12.56 -4.27
CA HIS A 184 -1.12 -13.55 -3.18
C HIS A 184 -0.96 -12.87 -1.83
N GLY A 185 -0.05 -11.90 -1.72
CA GLY A 185 0.05 -11.06 -0.54
C GLY A 185 -1.26 -10.32 -0.23
N MET A 186 -1.84 -9.61 -1.21
CA MET A 186 -3.10 -8.86 -1.02
C MET A 186 -4.24 -9.77 -0.57
N LEU A 187 -4.34 -10.96 -1.19
CA LEU A 187 -5.31 -11.96 -0.78
C LEU A 187 -5.04 -12.47 0.64
N ALA A 188 -3.78 -12.74 1.00
CA ALA A 188 -3.40 -13.18 2.33
C ALA A 188 -3.82 -12.18 3.41
N PHE A 189 -3.55 -10.90 3.19
CA PHE A 189 -3.98 -9.84 4.09
C PHE A 189 -5.51 -9.77 4.22
N GLY A 190 -6.24 -9.78 3.09
CA GLY A 190 -7.71 -9.80 3.15
C GLY A 190 -8.30 -11.05 3.82
N LEU A 191 -7.65 -12.21 3.68
CA LEU A 191 -8.04 -13.44 4.39
C LEU A 191 -7.82 -13.31 5.90
N GLU A 192 -6.68 -12.75 6.30
CA GLU A 192 -6.32 -12.54 7.70
C GLU A 192 -7.29 -11.54 8.38
N GLU A 193 -7.58 -10.42 7.72
CA GLU A 193 -8.60 -9.45 8.13
C GLU A 193 -10.02 -10.04 8.23
N CYS A 194 -10.23 -11.22 7.63
CA CYS A 194 -11.47 -12.00 7.72
C CYS A 194 -11.33 -13.21 8.66
N GLU A 195 -10.32 -13.23 9.53
CA GLU A 195 -10.00 -14.27 10.50
C GLU A 195 -9.77 -15.67 9.89
N GLN A 196 -9.44 -15.74 8.59
CA GLN A 196 -9.11 -16.98 7.86
C GLN A 196 -7.59 -17.22 7.87
N TYR A 197 -7.03 -17.39 9.06
CA TYR A 197 -5.59 -17.41 9.28
C TYR A 197 -4.84 -18.54 8.55
N ALA A 198 -5.40 -19.74 8.48
CA ALA A 198 -4.74 -20.88 7.83
C ALA A 198 -4.62 -20.66 6.31
N GLU A 199 -5.66 -20.15 5.68
CA GLU A 199 -5.68 -19.78 4.27
C GLU A 199 -4.78 -18.57 4.01
N ALA A 200 -4.81 -17.57 4.90
CA ALA A 200 -3.94 -16.39 4.80
C ALA A 200 -2.45 -16.77 4.83
N GLU A 201 -2.03 -17.62 5.77
CA GLU A 201 -0.65 -18.12 5.86
C GLU A 201 -0.23 -18.84 4.58
N LYS A 202 -1.10 -19.70 4.03
CA LYS A 202 -0.83 -20.42 2.79
C LYS A 202 -0.61 -19.46 1.62
N GLU A 203 -1.45 -18.44 1.47
CA GLU A 203 -1.32 -17.45 0.39
C GLU A 203 -0.08 -16.56 0.60
N ALA A 204 0.22 -16.15 1.83
CA ALA A 204 1.42 -15.37 2.13
C ALA A 204 2.70 -16.14 1.80
N LEU A 205 2.79 -17.41 2.21
CA LEU A 205 3.90 -18.29 1.86
C LEU A 205 4.00 -18.52 0.35
N LYS A 206 2.86 -18.57 -0.36
CA LYS A 206 2.87 -18.67 -1.82
C LYS A 206 3.45 -17.42 -2.48
N GLY A 207 3.08 -16.23 -2.00
CA GLY A 207 3.66 -14.97 -2.45
C GLY A 207 5.17 -14.93 -2.25
N LEU A 208 5.65 -15.34 -1.06
CA LEU A 208 7.07 -15.39 -0.72
C LEU A 208 7.85 -16.46 -1.53
N GLU A 209 7.23 -17.59 -1.86
CA GLU A 209 7.82 -18.61 -2.74
C GLU A 209 8.06 -18.04 -4.16
N LEU A 210 7.09 -17.28 -4.67
CA LEU A 210 7.18 -16.64 -5.99
C LEU A 210 8.16 -15.47 -5.99
N ASN A 211 8.20 -14.70 -4.91
CA ASN A 211 9.07 -13.55 -4.73
C ASN A 211 9.37 -13.34 -3.25
N ARG A 212 10.57 -13.74 -2.81
CA ARG A 212 10.98 -13.56 -1.41
C ARG A 212 11.02 -12.09 -0.95
N PHE A 213 11.12 -11.14 -1.88
CA PHE A 213 11.15 -9.69 -1.60
C PHE A 213 9.75 -9.06 -1.56
N ASP A 214 8.69 -9.88 -1.56
CA ASP A 214 7.31 -9.42 -1.50
C ASP A 214 6.97 -8.93 -0.08
N CYS A 215 7.18 -7.62 0.15
CA CYS A 215 6.97 -7.00 1.46
C CYS A 215 5.54 -7.13 1.97
N TRP A 216 4.57 -7.25 1.07
CA TRP A 216 3.16 -7.40 1.43
C TRP A 216 2.86 -8.81 1.93
N SER A 217 3.46 -9.84 1.32
CA SER A 217 3.35 -11.22 1.79
C SER A 217 4.05 -11.43 3.14
N THR A 218 5.21 -10.79 3.36
CA THR A 218 5.85 -10.75 4.68
C THR A 218 4.92 -10.13 5.73
N HIS A 219 4.33 -8.98 5.41
CA HIS A 219 3.41 -8.27 6.29
C HIS A 219 2.19 -9.12 6.66
N ALA A 220 1.51 -9.71 5.67
CA ALA A 220 0.36 -10.57 5.92
C ALA A 220 0.72 -11.80 6.79
N LEU A 221 1.88 -12.41 6.57
CA LEU A 221 2.33 -13.51 7.42
C LEU A 221 2.64 -13.04 8.85
N ALA A 222 3.21 -11.84 9.02
CA ALA A 222 3.45 -11.28 10.34
C ALA A 222 2.14 -11.10 11.12
N HIS A 223 1.11 -10.53 10.47
CA HIS A 223 -0.24 -10.45 11.02
C HIS A 223 -0.79 -11.82 11.44
N VAL A 224 -0.72 -12.84 10.57
CA VAL A 224 -1.22 -14.18 10.91
C VAL A 224 -0.51 -14.76 12.14
N LEU A 225 0.81 -14.64 12.23
CA LEU A 225 1.58 -15.13 13.37
C LEU A 225 1.23 -14.37 14.65
N GLU A 226 0.97 -13.07 14.56
CA GLU A 226 0.49 -12.25 15.67
C GLU A 226 -0.87 -12.71 16.18
N MET A 227 -1.86 -12.78 15.29
CA MET A 227 -3.25 -13.12 15.62
C MET A 227 -3.41 -14.55 16.12
N GLN A 228 -2.48 -15.44 15.78
CA GLN A 228 -2.42 -16.82 16.27
C GLN A 228 -1.57 -16.99 17.53
N GLY A 229 -0.98 -15.92 18.07
CA GLY A 229 -0.12 -15.97 19.26
C GLY A 229 1.22 -16.70 19.06
N ARG A 230 1.65 -16.87 17.80
CA ARG A 230 2.87 -17.59 17.41
C ARG A 230 4.09 -16.66 17.44
N PHE A 231 4.27 -15.94 18.55
CA PHE A 231 5.23 -14.83 18.66
C PHE A 231 6.69 -15.25 18.45
N ASP A 232 7.12 -16.41 18.98
CA ASP A 232 8.47 -16.93 18.77
C ASP A 232 8.77 -17.20 17.29
N GLU A 233 7.79 -17.71 16.57
CA GLU A 233 7.90 -17.96 15.14
C GLU A 233 7.90 -16.65 14.35
N GLY A 234 7.06 -15.68 14.74
CA GLY A 234 7.05 -14.33 14.19
C GLY A 234 8.37 -13.60 14.33
N ILE A 235 8.99 -13.66 15.52
CA ILE A 235 10.33 -13.11 15.78
C ILE A 235 11.36 -13.78 14.87
N ALA A 236 11.41 -15.12 14.88
CA ALA A 236 12.38 -15.85 14.07
C ALA A 236 12.20 -15.56 12.57
N PHE A 237 10.97 -15.49 12.07
CA PHE A 237 10.68 -15.20 10.67
C PHE A 237 11.14 -13.80 10.29
N THR A 238 10.69 -12.77 11.02
CA THR A 238 10.95 -11.36 10.69
C THR A 238 12.44 -11.02 10.80
N GLU A 239 13.14 -11.53 11.82
CA GLU A 239 14.58 -11.28 11.99
C GLU A 239 15.44 -11.99 10.94
N ASN A 240 15.12 -13.26 10.59
CA ASN A 240 15.90 -14.01 9.61
C ASN A 240 15.72 -13.51 8.16
N THR A 241 14.62 -12.80 7.89
CA THR A 241 14.27 -12.32 6.54
C THR A 241 14.42 -10.81 6.37
N VAL A 242 15.04 -10.11 7.33
CA VAL A 242 15.13 -8.64 7.34
C VAL A 242 15.68 -8.06 6.04
N GLU A 243 16.68 -8.70 5.43
CA GLU A 243 17.27 -8.25 4.17
C GLU A 243 16.30 -8.35 2.98
N ASP A 244 15.31 -9.23 3.06
CA ASP A 244 14.34 -9.45 1.99
C ASP A 244 13.25 -8.36 1.99
N TRP A 245 12.70 -8.01 3.16
CA TRP A 245 11.56 -7.10 3.23
C TRP A 245 11.91 -5.64 3.56
N LYS A 246 13.10 -5.35 4.14
CA LYS A 246 13.44 -3.97 4.56
C LYS A 246 13.56 -2.95 3.42
N ALA A 247 13.64 -3.43 2.18
CA ALA A 247 13.71 -2.58 0.99
C ALA A 247 12.34 -2.04 0.56
N GLY A 248 11.23 -2.66 0.99
CA GLY A 248 9.87 -2.19 0.74
C GLY A 248 9.60 -0.96 1.60
N TRP A 249 9.79 0.24 1.05
CA TRP A 249 9.91 1.47 1.83
C TRP A 249 8.65 1.83 2.61
N MET A 250 7.45 1.47 2.12
CA MET A 250 6.21 1.74 2.85
C MET A 250 5.93 0.78 4.01
N LEU A 251 6.35 -0.48 3.90
CA LEU A 251 6.05 -1.51 4.91
C LEU A 251 7.23 -1.83 5.81
N ALA A 252 8.44 -1.37 5.51
CA ALA A 252 9.60 -1.71 6.32
C ALA A 252 9.43 -1.26 7.78
N ALA A 253 8.94 -0.03 8.02
CA ALA A 253 8.67 0.45 9.37
C ALA A 253 7.59 -0.38 10.06
N HIS A 254 6.54 -0.73 9.33
CA HIS A 254 5.42 -1.51 9.83
C HIS A 254 5.79 -2.98 10.14
N ASN A 255 6.64 -3.61 9.34
CA ASN A 255 7.17 -4.95 9.62
C ASN A 255 8.08 -4.96 10.85
N TYR A 256 8.88 -3.91 11.06
CA TYR A 256 9.61 -3.73 12.32
C TYR A 256 8.66 -3.50 13.50
N TRP A 257 7.54 -2.82 13.29
CA TRP A 257 6.52 -2.63 14.30
C TRP A 257 5.89 -3.97 14.73
N HIS A 258 5.52 -4.87 13.81
CA HIS A 258 5.08 -6.23 14.18
C HIS A 258 6.14 -7.01 14.94
N ASN A 259 7.40 -6.94 14.49
CA ASN A 259 8.51 -7.60 15.20
C ASN A 259 8.60 -7.11 16.66
N ALA A 260 8.46 -5.79 16.88
CA ALA A 260 8.42 -5.24 18.22
C ALA A 260 7.18 -5.68 19.02
N LEU A 261 6.00 -5.78 18.38
CA LEU A 261 4.79 -6.26 19.05
C LEU A 261 4.96 -7.68 19.60
N TYR A 262 5.60 -8.58 18.86
CA TYR A 262 5.88 -9.92 19.37
C TYR A 262 6.68 -9.92 20.68
N TYR A 263 7.65 -9.01 20.82
CA TYR A 263 8.41 -8.86 22.06
C TYR A 263 7.54 -8.28 23.19
N ILE A 264 6.70 -7.29 22.89
CA ILE A 264 5.75 -6.71 23.86
C ILE A 264 4.81 -7.79 24.39
N GLU A 265 4.20 -8.60 23.52
CA GLU A 265 3.28 -9.69 23.92
C GLU A 265 3.99 -10.79 24.74
N LYS A 266 5.31 -10.91 24.60
CA LYS A 266 6.15 -11.77 25.43
C LYS A 266 6.62 -11.13 26.74
N GLY A 267 6.22 -9.89 27.03
CA GLY A 267 6.66 -9.13 28.20
C GLY A 267 8.11 -8.63 28.12
N VAL A 268 8.73 -8.67 26.95
CA VAL A 268 10.09 -8.15 26.70
C VAL A 268 9.96 -6.73 26.14
N THR A 269 10.40 -5.73 26.90
CA THR A 269 10.07 -4.32 26.58
C THR A 269 11.27 -3.47 26.16
N GLU A 270 12.48 -3.96 26.40
CA GLU A 270 13.72 -3.28 26.01
C GLU A 270 13.96 -3.33 24.50
N VAL A 271 13.71 -4.49 23.87
CA VAL A 271 13.91 -4.69 22.42
C VAL A 271 12.98 -3.79 21.59
N PRO A 272 11.66 -3.68 21.88
CA PRO A 272 10.77 -2.73 21.21
C PRO A 272 11.27 -1.27 21.24
N LEU A 273 11.84 -0.81 22.35
CA LEU A 273 12.41 0.54 22.45
C LEU A 273 13.65 0.70 21.55
N GLU A 274 14.47 -0.34 21.40
CA GLU A 274 15.58 -0.32 20.45
C GLU A 274 15.10 -0.26 19.00
N ILE A 275 14.10 -1.08 18.65
CA ILE A 275 13.47 -1.08 17.32
C ILE A 275 12.85 0.29 17.03
N TYR A 276 12.18 0.91 18.02
CA TYR A 276 11.66 2.28 17.90
C TYR A 276 12.75 3.25 17.46
N ASP A 277 13.84 3.27 18.22
CA ASP A 277 14.90 4.26 18.10
C ASP A 277 15.74 4.05 16.81
N LYS A 278 15.95 2.80 16.39
CA LYS A 278 16.79 2.45 15.24
C LYS A 278 16.03 2.41 13.91
N GLU A 279 14.79 1.91 13.90
CA GLU A 279 14.12 1.56 12.66
C GLU A 279 12.87 2.38 12.39
N ILE A 280 11.99 2.55 13.39
CA ILE A 280 10.68 3.20 13.20
C ILE A 280 10.80 4.72 13.13
N ILE A 281 11.33 5.38 14.18
CA ILE A 281 11.35 6.85 14.21
C ILE A 281 12.22 7.49 13.10
N PRO A 282 13.38 6.92 12.68
CA PRO A 282 14.14 7.48 11.58
C PRO A 282 13.40 7.38 10.24
N ARG A 283 12.64 6.29 10.01
CA ARG A 283 11.81 6.12 8.81
C ARG A 283 10.65 7.08 8.79
N ALA A 284 9.89 7.17 9.88
CA ALA A 284 8.77 8.10 10.02
C ALA A 284 9.19 9.55 9.75
N ARG A 285 10.38 9.96 10.22
CA ARG A 285 10.92 11.30 9.97
C ARG A 285 11.35 11.52 8.53
N LYS A 286 11.92 10.49 7.89
CA LYS A 286 12.41 10.55 6.51
C LYS A 286 11.25 10.54 5.50
N SER A 287 10.29 9.64 5.67
CA SER A 287 9.15 9.47 4.77
C SER A 287 8.09 10.56 5.00
N GLY A 288 7.85 10.91 6.27
CA GLY A 288 6.70 11.73 6.67
C GLY A 288 5.33 11.04 6.44
N ALA A 289 5.34 9.77 6.06
CA ALA A 289 4.16 8.97 5.76
C ALA A 289 3.32 8.76 7.02
N MET A 290 2.00 8.83 6.88
CA MET A 290 1.10 8.70 8.03
C MET A 290 1.15 7.30 8.66
N LEU A 291 1.40 6.24 7.88
CA LEU A 291 1.54 4.88 8.39
C LEU A 291 2.70 4.78 9.40
N ASP A 292 3.92 5.15 9.00
CA ASP A 292 5.09 5.15 9.90
C ASP A 292 4.88 5.99 11.17
N ILE A 293 4.10 7.08 11.08
CA ILE A 293 3.78 7.94 12.22
C ILE A 293 2.80 7.25 13.17
N VAL A 294 1.81 6.54 12.62
CA VAL A 294 0.85 5.73 13.39
C VAL A 294 1.59 4.57 14.07
N ASP A 295 2.46 3.85 13.37
CA ASP A 295 3.28 2.77 13.93
C ASP A 295 4.11 3.27 15.13
N ALA A 296 4.80 4.41 14.93
CA ALA A 296 5.59 5.04 15.98
C ALA A 296 4.75 5.37 17.23
N ALA A 297 3.57 5.95 17.04
CA ALA A 297 2.69 6.29 18.15
C ALA A 297 2.08 5.04 18.80
N SER A 298 1.58 4.09 18.00
CA SER A 298 0.95 2.85 18.46
C SER A 298 1.92 2.05 19.34
N MET A 299 3.18 1.90 18.93
CA MET A 299 4.15 1.16 19.72
C MET A 299 4.49 1.84 21.05
N LEU A 300 4.73 3.16 21.06
CA LEU A 300 4.98 3.87 22.31
C LEU A 300 3.77 3.78 23.24
N TRP A 301 2.57 3.88 22.70
CA TRP A 301 1.34 3.76 23.48
C TRP A 301 1.19 2.38 24.12
N ARG A 302 1.42 1.30 23.37
CA ARG A 302 1.40 -0.08 23.91
C ARG A 302 2.44 -0.28 25.01
N LEU A 303 3.65 0.25 24.84
CA LEU A 303 4.68 0.23 25.88
C LEU A 303 4.25 0.99 27.15
N GLU A 304 3.59 2.15 27.03
CA GLU A 304 3.03 2.86 28.19
C GLU A 304 1.96 2.03 28.91
N LEU A 305 1.12 1.31 28.18
CA LEU A 305 0.11 0.42 28.76
C LEU A 305 0.73 -0.75 29.54
N GLU A 306 1.89 -1.25 29.12
CA GLU A 306 2.69 -2.24 29.86
C GLU A 306 3.51 -1.62 31.02
N GLY A 307 3.31 -0.33 31.32
CA GLY A 307 3.98 0.37 32.42
C GLY A 307 5.43 0.79 32.11
N VAL A 308 5.84 0.74 30.84
CA VAL A 308 7.19 1.09 30.41
C VAL A 308 7.33 2.61 30.29
N ALA A 309 8.38 3.16 30.87
CA ALA A 309 8.69 4.58 30.75
C ALA A 309 9.26 4.90 29.36
N VAL A 310 8.43 5.43 28.46
CA VAL A 310 8.86 5.80 27.09
C VAL A 310 9.61 7.14 27.01
N GLY A 311 9.54 7.96 28.06
CA GLY A 311 10.22 9.26 28.16
C GLY A 311 9.85 10.22 27.03
N ASN A 312 10.82 10.99 26.54
CA ASN A 312 10.59 12.02 25.51
C ASN A 312 10.56 11.44 24.07
N ARG A 313 10.42 10.11 23.91
CA ARG A 313 10.42 9.45 22.59
C ARG A 313 9.27 9.90 21.70
N GLY A 314 8.12 10.23 22.28
CA GLY A 314 6.98 10.77 21.53
C GLY A 314 7.24 12.17 20.97
N GLU A 315 8.08 12.97 21.63
CA GLU A 315 8.43 14.34 21.21
C GLU A 315 9.39 14.37 20.02
N LYS A 316 9.97 13.23 19.65
CA LYS A 316 10.86 13.10 18.50
C LYS A 316 10.15 13.38 17.16
N SER A 317 8.81 13.37 17.12
CA SER A 317 8.02 13.73 15.94
C SER A 317 6.78 14.48 16.41
N THR A 318 6.56 15.71 15.95
CA THR A 318 5.41 16.52 16.35
C THR A 318 4.08 15.82 16.05
N LYS A 319 4.00 15.09 14.93
CA LYS A 319 2.80 14.31 14.58
C LYS A 319 2.61 13.12 15.51
N THR A 320 3.68 12.39 15.84
CA THR A 320 3.65 11.27 16.79
C THR A 320 3.24 11.76 18.19
N PHE A 321 3.77 12.89 18.63
CA PHE A 321 3.41 13.53 19.89
C PHE A 321 1.91 13.89 19.96
N LEU A 322 1.37 14.49 18.89
CA LEU A 322 -0.05 14.83 18.82
C LEU A 322 -0.92 13.57 18.84
N LEU A 323 -0.54 12.51 18.12
CA LEU A 323 -1.31 11.27 18.09
C LEU A 323 -1.28 10.54 19.44
N MET A 324 -0.12 10.49 20.10
CA MET A 324 0.00 9.99 21.48
C MET A 324 -0.93 10.74 22.44
N ARG A 325 -1.08 12.06 22.27
CA ARG A 325 -2.01 12.85 23.09
C ARG A 325 -3.46 12.48 22.82
N VAL A 326 -3.82 12.19 21.57
CA VAL A 326 -5.16 11.69 21.21
C VAL A 326 -5.41 10.32 21.85
N PHE A 327 -4.48 9.37 21.74
CA PHE A 327 -4.62 8.04 22.37
C PHE A 327 -4.80 8.13 23.89
N ARG A 328 -3.99 8.95 24.57
CA ARG A 328 -4.13 9.20 26.01
C ARG A 328 -5.48 9.81 26.40
N LEU A 329 -6.02 10.71 25.58
CA LEU A 329 -7.35 11.30 25.81
C LEU A 329 -8.46 10.26 25.64
N TYR A 330 -8.40 9.43 24.59
CA TYR A 330 -9.37 8.35 24.37
C TYR A 330 -9.36 7.30 25.49
N ALA A 331 -8.18 6.91 25.96
CA ALA A 331 -8.03 5.95 27.07
C ALA A 331 -8.55 6.49 28.41
N ALA A 332 -8.58 7.82 28.60
CA ALA A 332 -9.20 8.44 29.77
C ALA A 332 -10.75 8.37 29.72
N GLU A 333 -11.34 8.18 28.53
CA GLU A 333 -12.78 8.23 28.29
C GLU A 333 -13.42 6.86 27.96
N THR A 334 -12.63 5.80 27.70
CA THR A 334 -13.13 4.47 27.26
C THR A 334 -12.37 3.29 27.88
N ASP A 335 -13.03 2.13 27.96
CA ASP A 335 -12.41 0.86 28.40
C ASP A 335 -11.38 0.37 27.37
N ILE A 336 -10.16 0.09 27.84
CA ILE A 336 -8.89 0.10 27.08
C ILE A 336 -8.79 -1.03 26.02
N THR A 337 -9.66 -2.03 26.08
CA THR A 337 -9.61 -3.22 25.21
C THR A 337 -9.87 -2.94 23.72
N ALA A 338 -10.52 -1.84 23.36
CA ALA A 338 -10.85 -1.54 21.96
C ALA A 338 -9.66 -1.05 21.09
N LEU A 339 -8.52 -0.70 21.72
CA LEU A 339 -7.36 -0.11 21.04
C LEU A 339 -6.29 -1.13 20.61
N ARG A 340 -6.48 -2.43 20.88
CA ARG A 340 -5.52 -3.49 20.52
C ARG A 340 -5.51 -3.86 19.03
N LEU A 341 -6.47 -3.37 18.24
CA LEU A 341 -6.67 -3.77 16.84
C LEU A 341 -6.07 -2.80 15.81
N TRP A 342 -5.26 -1.83 16.24
CA TRP A 342 -4.59 -0.88 15.35
C TRP A 342 -3.12 -0.66 15.72
#